data_AF-A0AAD9TT18-F1
#
_entry.id   AF-A0AAD9TT18-F1
#
_cell.length_a   1.000
_cell.length_b   1.000
_cell.length_c   1.000
_cell.angle_alpha   90.00
_cell.angle_beta   90.00
_cell.angle_gamma   90.00
#
_symmetry.space_group_name_H-M   'P 1'
#
loop_
_entity.id
_entity.type
_entity.pdbx_description
1 polymer ?
#
loop_
_entity_poly.entity_id
_entity_poly.type
_entity_poly.pdbx_seq_one_letter_code
_entity_poly.pdbx_strand_id
1 'polypeptide(L)'
;MMDQGNYTTLHLGIGECFNLEKAVCNHGFFMMAPNNWNSSTKSLQRPLRLADSVTSLHVSISHDLINQHSLFIRVYHGTKTLSLQDQQAIKDQVSRMLRITEKDERDVKEFQKLHGEAKDKGFGRLFRNPCLFEDVIKCILLCNITYIQVKVLKVLLKKYMINMHHFNV
;
A
#
# COMPACT_ATOMS: atom_id res chain seq x y z
N MET A 1 -13.03 17.37 -1.25
CA MET A 1 -14.37 16.90 -1.67
C MET A 1 -14.12 15.78 -2.65
N MET A 2 -14.18 14.52 -2.21
CA MET A 2 -13.91 13.38 -3.10
C MET A 2 -15.15 13.17 -3.96
N ASP A 3 -14.97 13.27 -5.28
CA ASP A 3 -15.98 13.01 -6.28
C ASP A 3 -16.68 11.67 -5.98
N GLN A 4 -18.01 11.64 -6.07
CA GLN A 4 -18.79 10.40 -6.17
C GLN A 4 -18.57 9.75 -7.55
N GLY A 5 -17.32 9.74 -8.02
CA GLY A 5 -16.94 9.06 -9.24
C GLY A 5 -17.19 7.57 -9.06
N ASN A 6 -17.75 6.97 -10.10
CA ASN A 6 -17.87 5.53 -10.23
C ASN A 6 -16.54 4.85 -9.83
N TYR A 7 -16.65 3.87 -8.95
CA TYR A 7 -15.54 3.05 -8.46
C TYR A 7 -15.84 1.58 -8.72
N THR A 8 -14.77 0.79 -8.86
CA THR A 8 -14.86 -0.67 -8.85
C THR A 8 -14.24 -1.18 -7.57
N THR A 9 -14.91 -2.14 -6.92
CA THR A 9 -14.37 -2.84 -5.74
C THR A 9 -13.69 -4.12 -6.20
N LEU A 10 -12.43 -4.28 -5.83
CA LEU A 10 -11.68 -5.53 -5.99
C LEU A 10 -11.50 -6.20 -4.64
N HIS A 11 -11.47 -7.53 -4.65
CA HIS A 11 -11.23 -8.35 -3.47
C HIS A 11 -9.86 -9.01 -3.54
N LEU A 12 -9.14 -9.00 -2.43
CA LEU A 12 -7.88 -9.69 -2.25
C LEU A 12 -7.95 -10.54 -0.98
N GLY A 13 -7.75 -11.86 -1.10
CA GLY A 13 -7.73 -12.76 0.05
C GLY A 13 -6.52 -12.52 0.94
N ILE A 14 -6.70 -12.68 2.25
CA ILE A 14 -5.66 -12.51 3.27
C ILE A 14 -5.66 -13.68 4.24
N GLY A 15 -4.53 -13.92 4.92
CA GLY A 15 -4.44 -14.94 5.96
C GLY A 15 -5.30 -14.61 7.19
N GLU A 16 -5.67 -15.65 7.97
CA GLU A 16 -6.55 -15.54 9.14
C GLU A 16 -6.12 -14.51 10.20
N CYS A 17 -4.81 -14.30 10.36
CA CYS A 17 -4.27 -13.39 11.36
C CYS A 17 -3.84 -12.04 10.76
N PHE A 18 -4.19 -11.75 9.51
CA PHE A 18 -3.80 -10.50 8.88
C PHE A 18 -4.58 -9.32 9.47
N ASN A 19 -3.87 -8.25 9.81
CA ASN A 19 -4.47 -7.00 10.27
C ASN A 19 -3.89 -5.84 9.46
N LEU A 20 -4.74 -5.11 8.75
CA LEU A 20 -4.31 -4.06 7.83
C LEU A 20 -3.63 -2.90 8.55
N GLU A 21 -4.22 -2.46 9.66
CA GLU A 21 -3.68 -1.36 10.46
C GLU A 21 -2.29 -1.70 11.00
N LYS A 22 -2.12 -2.91 11.54
CA LYS A 22 -0.81 -3.39 11.98
C LYS A 22 0.17 -3.55 10.82
N ALA A 23 -0.27 -4.08 9.68
CA ALA A 23 0.59 -4.24 8.51
C ALA A 23 1.08 -2.90 7.95
N VAL A 24 0.24 -1.87 7.94
CA VAL A 24 0.55 -0.54 7.39
C VAL A 24 1.27 0.36 8.39
N CYS A 25 0.79 0.41 9.64
CA CYS A 25 1.20 1.41 10.62
C CYS A 25 2.35 0.97 11.54
N ASN A 26 2.93 -0.22 11.32
CA ASN A 26 4.03 -0.74 12.14
C ASN A 26 5.28 0.17 12.12
N HIS A 27 5.52 0.85 11.00
CA HIS A 27 6.70 1.70 10.79
C HIS A 27 6.34 3.00 10.10
N GLY A 28 7.20 4.03 10.18
CA GLY A 28 6.87 5.38 9.66
C GLY A 28 6.67 5.52 8.15
N PHE A 29 6.85 4.46 7.35
CA PHE A 29 6.77 4.50 5.88
C PHE A 29 5.37 4.86 5.35
N PHE A 30 4.29 4.50 6.07
CA PHE A 30 2.93 4.90 5.68
C PHE A 30 2.70 6.41 5.79
N MET A 31 3.52 7.14 6.55
CA MET A 31 3.43 8.59 6.67
C MET A 31 4.13 9.33 5.51
N MET A 32 4.83 8.60 4.65
CA MET A 32 5.52 9.16 3.50
C MET A 32 4.60 9.17 2.28
N ALA A 33 4.60 10.28 1.55
CA ALA A 33 3.92 10.36 0.26
C ALA A 33 4.34 9.19 -0.66
N PRO A 34 3.41 8.67 -1.50
CA PRO A 34 2.05 9.15 -1.70
C PRO A 34 1.00 8.45 -0.80
N ASN A 35 1.43 7.80 0.29
CA ASN A 35 0.52 7.12 1.21
C ASN A 35 -0.27 8.13 2.06
N ASN A 36 -1.54 7.81 2.30
CA ASN A 36 -2.41 8.49 3.25
C ASN A 36 -3.18 7.44 4.07
N TRP A 37 -2.86 7.32 5.35
CA TRP A 37 -3.60 6.46 6.27
C TRP A 37 -4.73 7.27 6.93
N ASN A 38 -5.97 6.81 6.77
CA ASN A 38 -7.12 7.35 7.47
C ASN A 38 -7.42 6.47 8.70
N SER A 39 -7.16 6.99 9.89
CA SER A 39 -7.39 6.28 11.16
C SER A 39 -8.87 6.07 11.48
N SER A 40 -9.75 6.98 11.05
CA SER A 40 -11.18 6.87 11.30
C SER A 40 -11.83 5.75 10.49
N THR A 41 -11.41 5.59 9.22
CA THR A 41 -11.93 4.54 8.33
C THR A 41 -11.04 3.30 8.26
N LYS A 42 -9.92 3.29 8.99
CA LYS A 42 -8.89 2.23 8.96
C LYS A 42 -8.49 1.83 7.54
N SER A 43 -8.25 2.82 6.70
CA SER A 43 -7.99 2.61 5.27
C SER A 43 -6.72 3.29 4.79
N LEU A 44 -5.98 2.59 3.93
CA LEU A 44 -4.83 3.14 3.22
C LEU A 44 -5.30 3.68 1.86
N GLN A 45 -5.01 4.96 1.61
CA GLN A 45 -5.29 5.64 0.34
C GLN A 45 -3.99 6.02 -0.35
N ARG A 46 -3.88 5.74 -1.65
CA ARG A 46 -2.75 6.17 -2.49
C ARG A 46 -3.08 5.98 -3.98
N PRO A 47 -2.34 6.62 -4.90
CA PRO A 47 -2.33 6.20 -6.30
C PRO A 47 -1.61 4.85 -6.47
N LEU A 48 -2.12 4.02 -7.39
CA LEU A 48 -1.48 2.81 -7.91
C LEU A 48 -1.51 2.82 -9.45
N ARG A 49 -0.53 2.18 -10.09
CA ARG A 49 -0.39 2.15 -11.55
C ARG A 49 -1.28 1.07 -12.17
N LEU A 50 -1.78 1.33 -13.37
CA LEU A 50 -2.45 0.34 -14.20
C LEU A 50 -1.42 -0.56 -14.91
N ALA A 51 -1.89 -1.54 -15.69
CA ALA A 51 -1.01 -2.50 -16.36
C ALA A 51 -0.08 -1.83 -17.39
N ASP A 52 -0.51 -0.70 -17.97
CA ASP A 52 0.29 0.14 -18.86
C ASP A 52 1.50 0.80 -18.18
N SER A 53 1.60 0.70 -16.85
CA SER A 53 2.64 1.32 -16.02
C SER A 53 2.71 2.86 -16.11
N VAL A 54 1.81 3.51 -16.83
CA VAL A 54 1.79 4.97 -17.05
C VAL A 54 0.60 5.58 -16.32
N THR A 55 -0.59 5.03 -16.56
CA THR A 55 -1.83 5.51 -15.96
C THR A 55 -1.84 5.15 -14.48
N SER A 56 -2.21 6.11 -13.63
CA SER A 56 -2.34 5.90 -12.19
C SER A 56 -3.73 6.30 -11.72
N LEU A 57 -4.36 5.43 -10.93
CA LEU A 57 -5.67 5.67 -10.33
C LEU A 57 -5.58 5.74 -8.82
N HIS A 58 -6.44 6.55 -8.23
CA HIS A 58 -6.55 6.61 -6.77
C HIS A 58 -7.22 5.33 -6.26
N VAL A 59 -6.68 4.74 -5.19
CA VAL A 59 -7.28 3.59 -4.53
C VAL A 59 -7.47 3.84 -3.04
N SER A 60 -8.47 3.17 -2.47
CA SER A 60 -8.67 3.05 -1.02
C SER A 60 -8.73 1.58 -0.65
N ILE A 61 -7.86 1.16 0.27
CA ILE A 61 -7.71 -0.22 0.73
C ILE A 61 -8.20 -0.30 2.18
N SER A 62 -9.14 -1.18 2.47
CA SER A 62 -9.67 -1.43 3.82
C SER A 62 -9.95 -2.93 4.01
N HIS A 63 -10.13 -3.36 5.26
CA HIS A 63 -10.71 -4.68 5.50
C HIS A 63 -12.13 -4.76 4.94
N ASP A 64 -12.49 -5.95 4.46
CA ASP A 64 -13.89 -6.31 4.29
C ASP A 64 -14.50 -6.58 5.68
N LEU A 65 -15.57 -5.86 6.01
CA LEU A 65 -16.27 -5.97 7.29
C LEU A 65 -17.17 -7.22 7.37
N ILE A 66 -17.51 -7.80 6.21
CA ILE A 66 -18.33 -9.00 6.09
C ILE A 66 -17.42 -10.24 6.07
N ASN A 67 -16.43 -10.25 5.17
CA ASN A 67 -15.43 -11.32 5.09
C ASN A 67 -14.09 -10.86 5.67
N GLN A 68 -13.85 -11.17 6.94
CA GLN A 68 -12.63 -10.81 7.67
C GLN A 68 -11.34 -11.41 7.07
N HIS A 69 -11.45 -12.32 6.11
CA HIS A 69 -10.33 -12.91 5.36
C HIS A 69 -10.11 -12.26 3.99
N SER A 70 -10.63 -11.04 3.78
CA SER A 70 -10.37 -10.30 2.54
C SER A 70 -10.19 -8.79 2.76
N LEU A 71 -9.50 -8.16 1.80
CA LEU A 71 -9.40 -6.71 1.67
C LEU A 71 -10.29 -6.21 0.54
N PHE A 72 -10.95 -5.08 0.79
CA PHE A 72 -11.60 -4.28 -0.24
C PHE A 72 -10.63 -3.24 -0.78
N ILE A 73 -10.46 -3.25 -2.10
CA ILE A 73 -9.69 -2.26 -2.85
C ILE A 73 -10.67 -1.50 -3.73
N ARG A 74 -11.05 -0.29 -3.31
CA ARG A 74 -11.88 0.60 -4.13
C ARG A 74 -10.97 1.36 -5.09
N VAL A 75 -11.17 1.19 -6.39
CA VAL A 75 -10.43 1.86 -7.45
C VAL A 75 -11.33 2.93 -8.07
N TYR A 76 -10.93 4.20 -7.95
CA TYR A 76 -11.68 5.34 -8.48
C TYR A 76 -11.24 5.63 -9.91
N HIS A 77 -12.12 5.40 -10.88
CA HIS A 77 -11.81 5.46 -12.32
C HIS A 77 -12.78 6.33 -13.14
N GLY A 78 -13.84 6.84 -12.51
CA GLY A 78 -14.84 7.67 -13.19
C GLY A 78 -15.63 6.82 -14.20
N THR A 79 -15.70 7.23 -15.46
CA THR A 79 -16.53 6.56 -16.47
C THR A 79 -15.84 5.41 -17.20
N LYS A 80 -14.56 5.15 -16.92
CA LYS A 80 -13.78 4.11 -17.64
C LYS A 80 -14.00 2.73 -17.03
N THR A 81 -14.11 1.69 -17.84
CA THR A 81 -14.11 0.32 -17.34
C THR A 81 -12.68 -0.13 -17.00
N LEU A 82 -12.52 -0.87 -15.90
CA LEU A 82 -11.23 -1.40 -15.47
C LEU A 82 -11.02 -2.80 -16.05
N SER A 83 -10.01 -2.96 -16.93
CA SER A 83 -9.72 -4.24 -17.57
C SER A 83 -9.26 -5.30 -16.55
N LEU A 84 -9.35 -6.59 -16.88
CA LEU A 84 -8.87 -7.67 -16.00
C LEU A 84 -7.37 -7.57 -15.72
N GLN A 85 -6.59 -7.12 -16.70
CA GLN A 85 -5.15 -6.91 -16.55
C GLN A 85 -4.85 -5.78 -15.55
N ASP A 86 -5.61 -4.68 -15.63
CA ASP A 86 -5.50 -3.56 -14.69
C ASP A 86 -5.90 -3.97 -13.27
N GLN A 87 -6.99 -4.74 -13.14
CA GLN A 87 -7.41 -5.28 -11.86
C GLN A 87 -6.32 -6.15 -11.23
N GLN A 88 -5.67 -7.00 -12.03
CA GLN A 88 -4.57 -7.83 -11.55
C GLN A 88 -3.35 -7.00 -11.17
N ALA A 89 -2.95 -6.03 -11.99
CA ALA A 89 -1.82 -5.14 -11.70
C ALA A 89 -2.03 -4.36 -10.38
N ILE A 90 -3.26 -3.93 -10.09
CA ILE A 90 -3.62 -3.29 -8.82
C ILE A 90 -3.50 -4.30 -7.67
N LYS A 91 -4.04 -5.51 -7.80
CA LYS A 91 -3.95 -6.55 -6.77
C LYS A 91 -2.50 -6.95 -6.47
N ASP A 92 -1.66 -7.07 -7.49
CA ASP A 92 -0.24 -7.41 -7.34
C ASP A 92 0.53 -6.34 -6.58
N GLN A 93 0.27 -5.06 -6.87
CA GLN A 93 0.86 -3.95 -6.13
C GLN A 93 0.41 -3.95 -4.66
N VAL A 94 -0.87 -4.19 -4.38
CA VAL A 94 -1.40 -4.27 -2.99
C VAL A 94 -0.82 -5.47 -2.26
N SER A 95 -0.76 -6.65 -2.91
CA SER A 95 -0.15 -7.86 -2.35
C SER A 95 1.32 -7.61 -2.01
N ARG A 96 2.10 -6.98 -2.90
CA ARG A 96 3.50 -6.61 -2.64
C ARG A 96 3.63 -5.66 -1.46
N MET A 97 2.83 -4.58 -1.43
CA MET A 97 2.88 -3.56 -0.38
C MET A 97 2.63 -4.15 1.01
N LEU A 98 1.64 -5.04 1.10
CA LEU A 98 1.17 -5.62 2.35
C LEU A 98 1.81 -6.98 2.66
N ARG A 99 2.67 -7.46 1.76
CA ARG A 99 3.33 -8.78 1.84
C ARG A 99 2.31 -9.91 1.96
N ILE A 100 1.34 -9.97 1.06
CA ILE A 100 0.26 -10.96 1.07
C ILE A 100 0.60 -12.09 0.11
N THR A 101 1.45 -13.01 0.56
CA THR A 101 1.76 -14.28 -0.11
C THR A 101 1.78 -15.41 0.92
N GLU A 102 1.64 -16.66 0.47
CA GLU A 102 1.76 -17.81 1.38
C GLU A 102 3.11 -17.86 2.10
N LYS A 103 4.19 -17.47 1.39
CA LYS A 103 5.52 -17.38 1.98
C LYS A 103 5.55 -16.34 3.09
N ASP A 104 4.98 -15.15 2.84
CA ASP A 104 4.94 -14.10 3.85
C ASP A 104 4.11 -14.51 5.09
N GLU A 105 3.00 -15.25 4.90
CA GLU A 105 2.24 -15.82 6.01
C GLU A 105 3.07 -16.81 6.84
N ARG A 106 3.84 -17.69 6.18
CA ARG A 106 4.75 -18.61 6.89
C ARG A 106 5.84 -17.86 7.64
N ASP A 107 6.53 -16.93 6.98
CA ASP A 107 7.61 -16.13 7.57
C ASP A 107 7.14 -15.39 8.83
N VAL A 108 5.95 -14.78 8.79
CA VAL A 108 5.37 -14.06 9.93
C VAL A 108 5.01 -15.02 11.07
N LYS A 109 4.40 -16.18 10.76
CA LYS A 109 4.06 -17.19 11.77
C LYS A 109 5.31 -17.75 12.45
N GLU A 110 6.36 -18.03 11.69
CA GLU A 110 7.63 -18.53 12.23
C GLU A 110 8.30 -17.48 13.13
N PHE A 111 8.37 -16.22 12.69
CA PHE A 111 8.89 -15.11 13.49
C PHE A 111 8.11 -14.94 14.81
N GLN A 112 6.78 -14.94 14.75
CA GLN A 112 5.92 -14.79 15.93
C GLN A 112 5.96 -15.99 16.88
N LYS A 113 6.28 -17.19 16.37
CA LYS A 113 6.50 -18.38 17.20
C LYS A 113 7.77 -18.24 18.05
N LEU A 114 8.81 -17.62 17.50
CA LEU A 114 10.06 -17.34 18.22
C LEU A 114 9.93 -16.12 19.15
N HIS A 115 9.06 -15.18 18.82
CA HIS A 115 8.87 -13.92 19.55
C HIS A 115 7.40 -13.69 19.92
N GLY A 116 6.95 -14.25 21.05
CA GLY A 116 5.56 -14.14 21.52
C GLY A 116 5.08 -12.70 21.69
N GLU A 117 5.93 -11.81 22.21
CA GLU A 117 5.59 -10.37 22.34
C GLU A 117 5.31 -9.71 20.98
N ALA A 118 6.02 -10.14 19.93
CA ALA A 118 5.78 -9.65 18.58
C ALA A 118 4.42 -10.11 18.05
N LYS A 119 3.98 -11.32 18.41
CA LYS A 119 2.63 -11.81 18.12
C LYS A 119 1.56 -10.93 18.78
N ASP A 120 1.71 -10.64 20.07
CA ASP A 120 0.76 -9.85 20.84
C ASP A 120 0.63 -8.41 20.30
N LYS A 121 1.75 -7.84 19.82
CA LYS A 121 1.78 -6.50 19.22
C LYS A 121 1.33 -6.46 17.76
N GLY A 122 1.24 -7.62 17.09
CA GLY A 122 0.92 -7.75 15.66
C GLY A 122 2.09 -7.42 14.73
N PHE A 123 3.33 -7.60 15.20
CA PHE A 123 4.56 -7.35 14.45
C PHE A 123 4.96 -8.56 13.58
N GLY A 124 5.79 -8.30 12.56
CA GLY A 124 6.34 -9.31 11.66
C GLY A 124 6.15 -8.97 10.18
N ARG A 125 5.17 -8.13 9.86
CA ARG A 125 4.97 -7.61 8.50
C ARG A 125 5.65 -6.25 8.34
N LEU A 126 6.38 -6.12 7.24
CA LEU A 126 7.00 -4.87 6.81
C LEU A 126 6.21 -4.31 5.62
N PHE A 127 5.63 -3.13 5.80
CA PHE A 127 4.98 -2.39 4.72
C PHE A 127 6.00 -1.96 3.66
N ARG A 128 5.71 -2.27 2.39
CA ARG A 128 6.55 -1.92 1.24
C ARG A 128 5.84 -0.93 0.33
N ASN A 129 6.59 -0.34 -0.60
CA ASN A 129 6.00 0.41 -1.71
C ASN A 129 5.41 -0.54 -2.78
N PRO A 130 4.66 -0.06 -3.79
CA PRO A 130 4.05 -0.93 -4.80
C PRO A 130 5.05 -1.48 -5.82
N CYS A 131 6.26 -0.90 -5.93
CA CYS A 131 7.30 -1.39 -6.82
C CYS A 131 8.70 -1.22 -6.23
N LEU A 132 9.68 -1.93 -6.81
CA LEU A 132 11.08 -1.86 -6.40
C LEU A 132 11.68 -0.48 -6.66
N PHE A 133 11.30 0.17 -7.76
CA PHE A 133 11.76 1.51 -8.08
C PHE A 133 11.45 2.52 -6.96
N GLU A 134 10.21 2.53 -6.45
CA GLU A 134 9.84 3.40 -5.33
C GLU A 134 10.60 3.06 -4.04
N ASP A 135 10.88 1.77 -3.78
CA ASP A 135 11.74 1.37 -2.66
C ASP A 135 13.15 1.95 -2.82
N VAL A 136 13.80 1.79 -3.99
CA VAL A 136 15.16 2.28 -4.23
C VAL A 136 15.24 3.80 -4.13
N ILE A 137 14.30 4.52 -4.74
CA ILE A 137 14.27 5.98 -4.68
C ILE A 137 14.07 6.45 -3.24
N LYS A 138 13.15 5.85 -2.48
CA LYS A 138 12.98 6.20 -1.06
C LYS A 138 14.22 5.84 -0.24
N CYS A 139 14.87 4.71 -0.49
CA CYS A 139 16.12 4.37 0.18
C CYS A 139 17.21 5.42 -0.08
N ILE A 140 17.49 5.75 -1.35
CA ILE A 140 18.49 6.76 -1.73
C ILE A 140 18.18 8.11 -1.07
N LEU A 141 16.91 8.51 -1.08
CA LEU A 141 16.47 9.78 -0.52
C LEU A 141 16.47 9.82 1.02
N LEU A 142 16.39 8.67 1.68
CA LEU A 142 16.49 8.56 3.14
C LEU A 142 17.95 8.38 3.59
N CYS A 143 18.83 7.89 2.73
CA CYS A 143 20.26 7.91 2.97
C CYS A 143 20.73 9.38 3.09
N ASN A 144 21.53 9.68 4.11
CA ASN A 144 22.07 11.02 4.41
C ASN A 144 21.08 12.07 4.92
N ILE A 145 19.90 11.67 5.39
CA ILE A 145 18.92 12.55 6.02
C ILE A 145 18.53 12.04 7.41
N THR A 146 18.51 12.92 8.42
CA THR A 146 17.89 12.63 9.72
C THR A 146 16.37 12.64 9.61
N TYR A 147 15.67 11.85 10.44
CA TYR A 147 14.19 11.76 10.40
C TYR A 147 13.47 13.13 10.46
N ILE A 148 14.10 14.14 11.05
CA ILE A 148 13.60 15.52 11.13
C ILE A 148 13.53 16.20 9.74
N GLN A 149 14.45 15.90 8.82
CA GLN A 149 14.45 16.50 7.47
C GLN A 149 13.51 15.76 6.49
N VAL A 150 12.82 14.69 6.94
CA VAL A 150 11.77 13.99 6.18
C VAL A 150 10.62 14.92 5.78
N LYS A 151 10.42 16.05 6.47
CA LYS A 151 9.44 17.07 6.06
C LYS A 151 9.74 17.67 4.68
N VAL A 152 11.00 17.97 4.37
CA VAL A 152 11.43 18.45 3.04
C VAL A 152 11.29 17.32 2.02
N LEU A 153 11.58 16.09 2.43
CA LEU A 153 11.41 14.91 1.60
C LEU A 153 9.94 14.62 1.26
N LYS A 154 8.97 14.96 2.13
CA LYS A 154 7.54 14.88 1.78
C LYS A 154 7.21 15.78 0.59
N VAL A 155 7.81 16.97 0.48
CA VAL A 155 7.60 17.88 -0.65
C VAL A 155 8.26 17.34 -1.91
N LEU A 156 9.49 16.81 -1.82
CA LEU A 156 10.18 16.20 -2.95
C LEU A 156 9.52 14.91 -3.41
N LEU A 157 9.10 14.01 -2.52
CA LEU A 157 8.35 12.81 -2.88
C LEU A 157 6.98 13.16 -3.44
N LYS A 158 6.28 14.16 -2.87
CA LYS A 158 5.03 14.64 -3.47
C LYS A 158 5.27 15.24 -4.86
N LYS A 159 6.37 15.98 -5.07
CA LYS A 159 6.69 16.56 -6.39
C LYS A 159 7.17 15.49 -7.38
N TYR A 160 8.14 14.65 -7.03
CA TYR A 160 8.76 13.69 -7.93
C TYR A 160 8.06 12.34 -8.00
N MET A 161 7.42 11.84 -6.95
CA MET A 161 6.63 10.60 -7.08
C MET A 161 5.30 10.87 -7.77
N ILE A 162 4.71 12.06 -7.59
CA ILE A 162 3.52 12.47 -8.38
C ILE A 162 3.93 12.91 -9.80
N ASN A 163 5.04 13.63 -10.01
CA ASN A 163 5.46 14.06 -11.35
C ASN A 163 6.32 13.05 -12.13
N MET A 164 6.87 11.99 -11.51
CA MET A 164 7.38 10.83 -12.26
C MET A 164 6.24 9.96 -12.84
N HIS A 165 4.97 10.35 -12.61
CA HIS A 165 3.86 9.89 -13.45
C HIS A 165 3.82 10.60 -14.83
N HIS A 166 4.76 11.50 -15.13
CA HIS A 166 4.94 12.15 -16.44
C HIS A 166 6.31 11.93 -17.10
N PHE A 167 7.25 11.23 -16.46
CA PHE A 167 8.54 10.90 -17.06
C PHE A 167 8.51 9.48 -17.65
N ASN A 168 8.27 9.43 -18.96
CA ASN A 168 8.59 8.28 -19.80
C ASN A 168 10.12 8.16 -19.89
N VAL A 169 10.64 6.95 -19.68
CA VAL A 169 11.84 6.48 -20.39
C VAL A 169 11.35 5.59 -21.52
#